data_AF-A0A5B8ZS36-F1
#
_entry.id   AF-A0A5B8ZS36-F1
#
_cell.length_a   1.000
_cell.length_b   1.000
_cell.length_c   1.000
_cell.angle_alpha   90.00
_cell.angle_beta   90.00
_cell.angle_gamma   90.00
#
_symmetry.space_group_name_H-M   'P 1'
#
loop_
_entity.id
_entity.type
_entity.pdbx_description
1 polymer ?
#
loop_
_entity_poly.entity_id
_entity_poly.type
_entity_poly.pdbx_seq_one_letter_code
_entity_poly.pdbx_strand_id
1 'polypeptide(L)'
;AVMSGVTTCLRFPGQLNSDLRKLAVNMVPFPRLHFFMVGFAPLTSRGAHSFRAVSVPELTQQMFDPKNMMAASDFRNGRYLTCSAI
;
A
#
# COMPACT_ATOMS: atom_id res chain seq x y z
N ALA A 1 0.87 -1.70 10.96
CA ALA A 1 -0.26 -1.55 10.02
C ALA A 1 0.05 -2.14 8.64
N VAL A 2 1.19 -1.80 8.03
CA VAL A 2 1.57 -2.35 6.69
C VAL A 2 1.70 -3.88 6.68
N MET A 3 2.48 -4.46 7.60
CA MET A 3 2.70 -5.92 7.67
C MET A 3 1.39 -6.70 7.90
N SER A 4 0.50 -6.16 8.72
CA SER A 4 -0.83 -6.74 8.89
C SER A 4 -1.65 -6.57 7.62
N GLY A 5 -1.62 -5.40 6.97
CA GLY A 5 -2.33 -5.11 5.71
C GLY A 5 -2.03 -6.13 4.62
N VAL A 6 -0.75 -6.36 4.32
CA VAL A 6 -0.32 -7.30 3.26
C VAL A 6 -0.71 -8.76 3.52
N THR A 7 -0.96 -9.14 4.78
CA THR A 7 -1.39 -10.50 5.15
C THR A 7 -2.90 -10.59 5.41
N THR A 8 -3.67 -9.52 5.22
CA THR A 8 -5.12 -9.50 5.53
C THR A 8 -5.88 -10.51 4.69
N CYS A 9 -5.57 -10.63 3.40
CA CYS A 9 -6.19 -11.61 2.49
C CYS A 9 -5.90 -13.07 2.85
N LEU A 10 -4.91 -13.35 3.71
CA LEU A 10 -4.64 -14.69 4.24
C LEU A 10 -5.40 -14.97 5.53
N ARG A 11 -5.68 -13.92 6.31
CA ARG A 11 -6.24 -14.02 7.67
C ARG A 11 -7.75 -13.91 7.69
N PHE A 12 -8.35 -13.20 6.73
CA PHE A 12 -9.78 -12.93 6.68
C PHE A 12 -10.35 -13.15 5.28
N PRO A 13 -11.60 -13.64 5.17
CA PRO A 13 -12.29 -13.75 3.90
C PRO A 13 -12.66 -12.35 3.38
N GLY A 14 -12.31 -12.05 2.13
CA GLY A 14 -12.71 -10.83 1.42
C GLY A 14 -13.35 -11.12 0.07
N GLN A 15 -13.97 -10.10 -0.53
CA GLN A 15 -14.54 -10.20 -1.89
C GLN A 15 -13.46 -10.25 -2.97
N LEU A 16 -12.30 -9.62 -2.72
CA LEU A 16 -11.16 -9.59 -3.62
C LEU A 16 -9.92 -10.14 -2.90
N ASN A 17 -9.78 -11.46 -2.87
CA ASN A 17 -8.62 -12.10 -2.23
C ASN A 17 -7.42 -12.12 -3.18
N SER A 18 -6.29 -11.62 -2.69
CA SER A 18 -4.99 -11.76 -3.32
C SER A 18 -4.10 -12.57 -2.39
N ASP A 19 -3.77 -13.81 -2.78
CA ASP A 19 -2.78 -14.61 -2.07
C ASP A 19 -1.37 -14.07 -2.37
N LEU A 20 -0.39 -14.48 -1.56
CA LEU A 20 1.01 -14.03 -1.74
C LEU A 20 1.56 -14.42 -3.13
N ARG A 21 1.10 -15.54 -3.69
CA ARG A 21 1.51 -15.98 -5.03
C ARG A 21 0.98 -15.02 -6.10
N LYS A 22 -0.30 -14.64 -6.07
CA LYS A 22 -0.86 -13.67 -7.03
C LYS A 22 -0.25 -12.29 -6.87
N LEU A 23 0.07 -11.88 -5.64
CA LEU A 23 0.81 -10.64 -5.41
C LEU A 23 2.20 -10.68 -6.03
N ALA A 24 2.95 -11.77 -5.84
CA ALA A 24 4.27 -11.93 -6.45
C ALA A 24 4.21 -11.93 -7.99
N VAL A 25 3.25 -12.64 -8.58
CA VAL A 25 3.08 -12.71 -10.05
C VAL A 25 2.72 -11.33 -10.63
N ASN A 26 1.85 -10.57 -9.96
CA ASN A 26 1.42 -9.26 -10.46
C ASN A 26 2.45 -8.15 -10.21
N MET A 27 3.27 -8.25 -9.16
CA MET A 27 4.17 -7.18 -8.74
C MET A 27 5.62 -7.38 -9.18
N VAL A 28 6.02 -8.57 -9.63
CA VAL A 28 7.40 -8.87 -10.05
C VAL A 28 7.46 -9.13 -11.56
N PRO A 29 7.58 -8.08 -12.39
CA PRO A 29 7.69 -8.24 -13.85
C PRO A 29 9.01 -8.87 -14.29
N PHE A 30 10.08 -8.68 -13.51
CA PHE A 30 11.40 -9.26 -13.75
C PHE A 30 11.93 -9.89 -12.47
N PRO A 31 12.51 -11.11 -12.50
CA PRO A 31 12.95 -11.81 -11.29
C PRO A 31 13.92 -11.04 -10.40
N ARG A 32 14.75 -10.16 -10.99
CA ARG A 32 15.72 -9.33 -10.26
C ARG A 32 15.11 -8.05 -9.66
N LEU A 33 13.92 -7.65 -10.10
CA LEU A 33 13.22 -6.44 -9.65
C LEU A 33 12.06 -6.81 -8.71
N HIS A 34 12.39 -7.40 -7.56
CA HIS A 34 11.42 -7.86 -6.55
C HIS A 34 11.45 -7.05 -5.25
N PHE A 35 12.10 -5.87 -5.26
CA PHE A 35 12.11 -4.95 -4.13
C PHE A 35 10.91 -4.00 -4.22
N PHE A 36 10.10 -3.96 -3.16
CA PHE A 36 8.89 -3.14 -3.12
C PHE A 36 9.05 -1.93 -2.22
N MET A 37 8.45 -0.82 -2.64
CA MET A 37 8.13 0.29 -1.75
C MET A 37 6.75 0.08 -1.16
N VAL A 38 6.65 0.19 0.17
CA VAL A 38 5.39 0.04 0.89
C VAL A 38 4.98 1.36 1.52
N GLY A 39 3.68 1.66 1.48
CA GLY A 39 3.08 2.84 2.09
C GLY A 39 1.84 2.47 2.88
N PHE A 40 1.35 3.40 3.69
CA PHE A 40 0.13 3.22 4.47
C PHE A 40 -0.73 4.48 4.45
N ALA A 41 -2.03 4.31 4.21
CA ALA A 41 -3.02 5.35 4.37
C ALA A 41 -4.24 4.78 5.14
N PRO A 42 -4.81 5.52 6.10
CA PRO A 42 -4.45 6.88 6.50
C PRO A 42 -3.36 6.91 7.59
N LEU A 43 -2.37 7.79 7.45
CA LEU A 43 -1.41 8.11 8.52
C LEU A 43 -1.95 9.29 9.33
N THR A 44 -2.54 9.01 10.49
CA THR A 44 -3.07 10.03 11.39
C THR A 44 -2.54 9.82 12.81
N SER A 45 -2.43 10.91 13.56
CA SER A 45 -2.14 10.86 14.99
C SER A 45 -3.37 10.39 15.76
N ARG A 46 -3.16 9.69 16.89
CA ARG A 46 -4.23 9.20 17.78
C ARG A 46 -5.27 10.27 18.13
N GLY A 47 -4.85 11.52 18.31
CA GLY A 47 -5.75 12.64 18.64
C GLY A 47 -6.48 13.27 17.44
N ALA A 48 -6.05 13.00 16.21
CA ALA A 48 -6.63 13.57 15.00
C ALA A 48 -7.62 12.63 14.29
N HIS A 49 -7.78 11.39 14.79
CA HIS A 49 -8.62 10.37 14.18
C HIS A 49 -10.10 10.77 14.08
N SER A 50 -10.64 11.49 15.08
CA SER A 50 -12.06 11.87 15.11
C SER A 50 -12.41 13.06 14.19
N PHE A 51 -11.41 13.81 13.72
CA PHE A 51 -11.61 15.04 12.94
C PHE A 51 -11.35 14.86 11.45
N ARG A 52 -10.94 13.67 11.00
CA ARG A 52 -10.59 13.41 9.61
C ARG A 52 -11.65 12.49 8.98
N ALA A 53 -12.33 12.98 7.96
CA ALA A 53 -13.13 12.12 7.10
C ALA A 53 -12.21 11.09 6.43
N VAL A 54 -12.67 9.84 6.38
CA VAL A 54 -11.95 8.74 5.73
C VAL A 54 -12.81 8.26 4.59
N SER A 55 -12.82 9.03 3.50
CA SER A 55 -13.46 8.63 2.25
C SER A 55 -12.49 7.89 1.33
N VAL A 56 -13.02 7.08 0.42
CA VAL A 56 -12.19 6.36 -0.57
C VAL A 56 -11.32 7.32 -1.39
N PRO A 57 -11.83 8.44 -1.95
CA PRO A 57 -10.99 9.37 -2.70
C PRO A 57 -9.86 9.99 -1.88
N GLU A 58 -10.12 10.34 -0.62
CA GLU A 58 -9.09 10.90 0.28
C GLU A 58 -8.00 9.88 0.61
N LEU A 59 -8.39 8.62 0.85
CA LEU A 59 -7.44 7.53 1.06
C LEU A 59 -6.59 7.28 -0.17
N THR A 60 -7.20 7.25 -1.36
CA THR A 60 -6.47 7.06 -2.61
C THR A 60 -5.48 8.20 -2.85
N GLN A 61 -5.85 9.45 -2.58
CA GLN A 61 -4.90 10.57 -2.68
C GLN A 61 -3.74 10.42 -1.69
N GLN A 62 -4.02 10.01 -0.46
CA GLN A 62 -2.99 9.79 0.56
C GLN A 62 -2.04 8.64 0.21
N MET A 63 -2.49 7.61 -0.51
CA MET A 63 -1.61 6.53 -0.98
C MET A 63 -0.50 7.03 -1.91
N PHE A 64 -0.75 8.10 -2.67
CA PHE A 64 0.22 8.73 -3.57
C PHE A 64 0.96 9.92 -2.94
N ASP A 65 0.89 10.11 -1.61
CA ASP A 65 1.71 11.10 -0.92
C ASP A 65 3.09 10.49 -0.57
N PRO A 66 4.22 11.07 -1.01
CA PRO A 66 5.56 10.60 -0.64
C PRO A 66 5.81 10.55 0.86
N LYS A 67 5.11 11.36 1.66
CA LYS A 67 5.24 11.35 3.12
C LYS A 67 4.66 10.08 3.77
N ASN A 68 3.79 9.37 3.05
CA ASN A 68 3.14 8.16 3.53
C ASN A 68 3.87 6.87 3.15
N MET A 69 5.00 7.00 2.44
CA MET A 69 5.88 5.88 2.09
C MET A 69 6.81 5.54 3.26
N MET A 70 7.02 4.25 3.49
CA MET A 70 7.90 3.74 4.55
C MET A 70 9.37 3.62 4.09
N ALA A 71 9.64 3.82 2.80
CA ALA A 71 10.97 3.90 2.25
C ALA A 71 11.37 5.37 2.09
N ALA A 72 12.55 5.76 2.58
CA ALA A 72 13.10 7.09 2.42
C ALA A 72 13.64 7.28 1.00
N SER A 73 12.73 7.32 0.03
CA SER A 73 13.05 7.45 -1.39
C SER A 73 11.92 8.16 -2.10
N ASP A 74 12.26 9.14 -2.93
CA ASP A 74 11.28 9.89 -3.70
C ASP A 74 10.89 9.09 -4.95
N PHE A 75 9.68 8.52 -4.96
CA PHE A 75 9.18 7.78 -6.12
C PHE A 75 8.98 8.69 -7.35
N ARG A 76 8.95 10.02 -7.19
CA ARG A 76 8.85 10.98 -8.31
C ARG A 76 10.10 10.99 -9.19
N ASN A 77 11.23 10.52 -8.65
CA ASN A 77 12.47 10.35 -9.41
C ASN A 77 12.45 9.08 -10.29
N GLY A 78 11.38 8.29 -10.24
CA GLY A 78 11.23 7.06 -11.01
C GLY A 78 9.83 6.91 -11.61
N ARG A 79 9.51 5.70 -12.05
CA ARG A 79 8.19 5.33 -12.55
C ARG A 79 7.73 4.05 -11.85
N TYR A 80 6.43 3.97 -11.56
CA TYR A 80 5.83 2.73 -11.06
C TYR A 80 5.78 1.69 -12.18
N LEU A 81 6.35 0.52 -11.93
CA LEU A 81 6.23 -0.63 -12.83
C LEU A 81 4.93 -1.40 -12.56
N THR A 82 4.61 -1.58 -11.28
CA THR A 82 3.43 -2.30 -10.79
C THR A 82 2.97 -1.65 -9.49
N CYS A 83 1.68 -1.74 -9.18
CA CYS A 83 1.11 -1.28 -7.92
C CYS A 83 0.01 -2.22 -7.43
N SER A 84 -0.12 -2.34 -6.11
CA SER A 84 -1.17 -3.12 -5.47
C SER A 84 -1.66 -2.37 -4.23
N ALA A 85 -2.98 -2.28 -4.09
CA ALA A 85 -3.66 -1.73 -2.93
C ALA A 85 -4.46 -2.85 -2.27
N ILE A 86 -4.30 -3.00 -0.96
CA ILE A 86 -4.95 -4.02 -0.13
C ILE A 86 -5.66 -3.33 1.03
#